data_AF-A0A355J0S7-F1
#
_entry.id   AF-A0A355J0S7-F1
#
_cell.length_a   1.000
_cell.length_b   1.000
_cell.length_c   1.000
_cell.angle_alpha   90.00
_cell.angle_beta   90.00
_cell.angle_gamma   90.00
#
_symmetry.space_group_name_H-M   'P 1'
#
loop_
_entity.id
_entity.type
_entity.pdbx_description
1 polymer ?
#
loop_
_entity_poly.entity_id
_entity_poly.type
_entity_poly.pdbx_seq_one_letter_code
_entity_poly.pdbx_strand_id
1 'polypeptide(L)'
;MPRQKRSRLIVNPPSIKGMSAIGTQKRGSEKISLFLEEYQAIKLLDYDGMTQEEAAVHMNVSRPTITRVYETARQKVARALTEGKDLMIRGGKFHFEESRFYCLSCKENFNLPAGSDKKCPVCNSSEIASLNEYYSK
;
A
#
# COMPACT_ATOMS: atom_id res chain seq x y z
N MET A 1 -4.96 28.24 3.81
CA MET A 1 -4.98 27.25 2.70
C MET A 1 -4.75 25.85 3.27
N PRO A 2 -5.51 24.81 2.87
CA PRO A 2 -5.22 23.45 3.31
C PRO A 2 -3.86 23.03 2.76
N ARG A 3 -2.91 22.68 3.64
CA ARG A 3 -1.58 22.22 3.23
C ARG A 3 -1.74 20.99 2.32
N GLN A 4 -1.19 21.06 1.10
CA GLN A 4 -1.22 19.92 0.18
C GLN A 4 -0.61 18.69 0.86
N LYS A 5 -1.38 17.60 0.92
CA LYS A 5 -0.90 16.30 1.42
C LYS A 5 0.21 15.82 0.50
N ARG A 6 1.43 15.69 1.02
CA ARG A 6 2.59 15.10 0.34
C ARG A 6 2.37 13.59 0.14
N SER A 7 2.95 13.03 -0.92
CA SER A 7 2.99 11.58 -1.13
C SER A 7 3.85 10.92 -0.05
N ARG A 8 3.48 9.71 0.36
CA ARG A 8 4.14 8.95 1.43
C ARG A 8 4.89 7.76 0.85
N LEU A 9 6.03 7.41 1.43
CA LEU A 9 6.82 6.28 0.94
C LEU A 9 6.14 4.98 1.35
N ILE A 10 6.04 4.03 0.41
CA ILE A 10 5.61 2.67 0.68
C ILE A 10 6.77 1.74 0.44
N VAL A 11 7.11 0.99 1.48
CA VAL A 11 8.26 0.10 1.46
C VAL A 11 7.92 -1.16 0.69
N ASN A 12 6.74 -1.78 0.87
CA ASN A 12 6.39 -2.98 0.11
C ASN A 12 4.95 -2.93 -0.37
N PRO A 13 4.69 -3.33 -1.62
CA PRO A 13 3.33 -3.42 -2.12
C PRO A 13 2.54 -4.49 -1.33
N PRO A 14 1.22 -4.33 -1.20
CA PRO A 14 0.37 -5.33 -0.57
C PRO A 14 0.36 -6.62 -1.40
N SER A 15 0.41 -7.77 -0.72
CA SER A 15 0.33 -9.08 -1.39
C SER A 15 -1.07 -9.40 -1.93
N ILE A 16 -2.09 -8.69 -1.45
CA ILE A 16 -3.50 -8.86 -1.84
C ILE A 16 -4.09 -7.51 -2.26
N LYS A 17 -5.10 -7.53 -3.14
CA LYS A 17 -5.83 -6.32 -3.55
C LYS A 17 -6.99 -5.96 -2.61
N GLY A 18 -7.28 -6.81 -1.63
CA GLY A 18 -8.39 -6.63 -0.70
C GLY A 18 -8.86 -7.94 -0.07
N MET A 19 -9.88 -7.83 0.78
CA MET A 19 -10.56 -8.92 1.47
C MET A 19 -12.06 -8.81 1.25
N SER A 20 -12.74 -9.93 1.10
CA SER A 20 -14.20 -9.97 0.95
C SER A 20 -14.89 -10.53 2.18
N ALA A 21 -16.00 -9.91 2.56
CA ALA A 21 -16.83 -10.37 3.68
C ALA A 21 -17.67 -11.59 3.26
N ILE A 22 -17.67 -12.62 4.10
CA ILE A 22 -18.41 -13.86 3.89
C ILE A 22 -19.63 -13.89 4.82
N GLY A 23 -20.76 -14.42 4.33
CA GLY A 23 -21.97 -14.58 5.14
C GLY A 23 -22.88 -13.35 5.22
N THR A 24 -22.62 -12.31 4.42
CA THR A 24 -23.44 -11.09 4.42
C THR A 24 -24.49 -11.13 3.30
N GLN A 25 -25.76 -10.89 3.64
CA GLN A 25 -26.86 -10.87 2.68
C GLN A 25 -26.82 -9.61 1.78
N LYS A 26 -26.06 -8.58 2.19
CA LYS A 26 -25.93 -7.28 1.50
C LYS A 26 -24.62 -7.17 0.71
N ARG A 27 -24.19 -8.20 -0.03
CA ARG A 27 -22.95 -8.16 -0.85
C ARG A 27 -22.88 -7.04 -1.91
N GLY A 28 -23.98 -6.35 -2.19
CA GLY A 28 -24.01 -5.21 -3.11
C GLY A 28 -23.66 -3.85 -2.49
N SER A 29 -23.43 -3.77 -1.17
CA SER A 29 -23.17 -2.50 -0.49
C SER A 29 -21.71 -2.06 -0.59
N GLU A 30 -21.54 -0.83 -1.07
CA GLU A 30 -20.35 0.04 -1.01
C GLU A 30 -19.08 -0.58 -0.37
N LYS A 31 -18.08 -0.87 -1.21
CA LYS A 31 -16.76 -1.37 -0.77
C LYS A 31 -15.99 -0.28 -0.04
N ILE A 32 -15.33 -0.62 1.06
CA ILE A 32 -14.45 0.30 1.78
C ILE A 32 -13.08 0.30 1.12
N SER A 33 -12.60 1.47 0.69
CA SER A 33 -11.27 1.59 0.11
C SER A 33 -10.24 1.94 1.19
N LEU A 34 -9.35 1.00 1.48
CA LEU A 34 -8.13 1.21 2.26
C LEU A 34 -7.03 1.70 1.32
N PHE A 35 -6.47 2.86 1.59
CA PHE A 35 -5.40 3.40 0.78
C PHE A 35 -4.09 2.65 1.04
N LEU A 36 -3.19 2.67 0.07
CA LEU A 36 -1.91 1.96 0.17
C LEU A 36 -1.06 2.47 1.36
N GLU A 37 -1.09 3.77 1.62
CA GLU A 37 -0.45 4.38 2.81
C GLU A 37 -1.10 3.96 4.14
N GLU A 38 -2.42 3.72 4.14
CA GLU A 38 -3.16 3.26 5.32
C GLU A 38 -2.85 1.79 5.60
N TYR A 39 -2.79 0.96 4.55
CA TYR A 39 -2.31 -0.41 4.64
C TYR A 39 -0.88 -0.48 5.18
N GLN A 40 0.04 0.34 4.65
CA GLN A 40 1.42 0.37 5.10
C GLN A 40 1.52 0.76 6.59
N ALA A 41 0.69 1.69 7.06
CA ALA A 41 0.65 2.08 8.47
C ALA A 41 0.18 0.93 9.38
N ILE A 42 -0.90 0.21 9.00
CA ILE A 42 -1.34 -0.98 9.75
C ILE A 42 -0.24 -2.03 9.75
N LYS A 43 0.41 -2.27 8.61
CA LYS A 43 1.48 -3.26 8.53
C LYS A 43 2.62 -2.91 9.49
N LEU A 44 3.17 -1.69 9.44
CA LEU A 44 4.32 -1.34 10.27
C LEU A 44 3.98 -1.37 11.77
N LEU A 45 2.82 -0.83 12.14
CA LEU A 45 2.47 -0.65 13.55
C LEU A 45 1.88 -1.92 14.17
N ASP A 46 0.92 -2.57 13.50
CA ASP A 46 0.17 -3.69 14.08
C ASP A 46 0.79 -5.05 13.74
N TYR A 47 1.37 -5.21 12.54
CA TYR A 47 1.92 -6.49 12.10
C TYR A 47 3.42 -6.62 12.37
N ASP A 48 4.21 -5.60 12.01
CA ASP A 48 5.67 -5.58 12.24
C ASP A 48 6.01 -5.11 13.68
N GLY A 49 5.04 -4.60 14.44
CA GLY A 49 5.19 -4.21 15.85
C GLY A 49 6.02 -2.95 16.10
N MET A 50 6.20 -2.09 15.09
CA MET A 50 7.00 -0.87 15.21
C MET A 50 6.31 0.20 16.05
N THR A 51 7.12 1.08 16.65
CA THR A 51 6.65 2.31 17.26
C THR A 51 6.16 3.32 16.20
N GLN A 52 5.38 4.32 16.62
CA GLN A 52 4.95 5.38 15.72
C GLN A 52 6.13 6.20 15.18
N GLU A 53 7.16 6.39 15.98
CA GLU A 53 8.40 7.05 15.60
C GLU A 53 9.11 6.29 14.47
N GLU A 54 9.31 4.98 14.63
CA GLU A 54 9.96 4.13 13.62
C GLU A 54 9.12 4.08 12.33
N ALA A 55 7.82 3.87 12.43
CA ALA A 55 6.93 3.84 11.28
C ALA A 55 6.91 5.18 10.53
N ALA A 56 7.00 6.30 11.26
CA ALA A 56 7.09 7.63 10.65
C ALA A 56 8.37 7.80 9.83
N VAL A 57 9.51 7.32 10.34
CA VAL A 57 10.79 7.30 9.62
C VAL A 57 10.68 6.44 8.36
N HIS A 58 10.15 5.22 8.48
CA HIS A 58 9.98 4.30 7.34
C HIS A 58 9.08 4.85 6.22
N MET A 59 8.04 5.59 6.58
CA MET A 59 7.12 6.20 5.60
C MET A 59 7.56 7.61 5.15
N ASN A 60 8.68 8.11 5.66
CA ASN A 60 9.20 9.45 5.44
C ASN A 60 8.16 10.56 5.72
N VAL A 61 7.50 10.46 6.87
CA VAL A 61 6.48 11.41 7.34
C VAL A 61 6.75 11.86 8.76
N SER A 62 6.08 12.93 9.21
CA SER A 62 6.14 13.32 10.63
C SER A 62 5.32 12.38 11.51
N ARG A 63 5.70 12.27 12.80
CA ARG A 63 4.94 11.50 13.80
C ARG A 63 3.44 11.84 13.83
N PRO A 64 2.99 13.12 13.86
CA PRO A 64 1.55 13.43 13.80
C PRO A 64 0.87 13.02 12.48
N THR A 65 1.65 12.84 11.40
CA THR A 65 1.10 12.39 10.12
C THR A 65 0.86 10.89 10.12
N ILE A 66 1.79 10.09 10.66
CA ILE A 66 1.57 8.63 10.76
C ILE A 66 0.41 8.34 11.71
N THR A 67 0.28 9.04 12.83
CA THR A 67 -0.83 8.87 13.78
C THR A 67 -2.18 9.04 13.08
N ARG A 68 -2.37 10.11 12.32
CA ARG A 68 -3.62 10.38 11.59
C ARG A 68 -3.90 9.36 10.49
N VAL A 69 -2.88 8.90 9.77
CA VAL A 69 -3.02 7.85 8.74
C VAL A 69 -3.47 6.55 9.40
N TYR A 70 -2.81 6.17 10.49
CA TYR A 70 -3.12 4.96 11.24
C TYR A 70 -4.52 4.97 11.86
N GLU A 71 -4.94 6.10 12.44
CA GLU A 71 -6.30 6.27 12.95
C GLU A 71 -7.35 6.10 11.84
N THR A 72 -7.14 6.74 10.69
CA THR A 72 -8.04 6.61 9.53
C THR A 72 -8.07 5.16 9.03
N ALA A 73 -6.92 4.49 8.98
CA ALA A 73 -6.80 3.10 8.58
C ALA A 73 -7.60 2.17 9.50
N ARG A 74 -7.43 2.30 10.82
CA ARG A 74 -8.16 1.51 11.83
C ARG A 74 -9.66 1.76 11.77
N GLN A 75 -10.10 3.00 11.59
CA GLN A 75 -11.53 3.31 11.42
C GLN A 75 -12.13 2.61 10.21
N LYS A 76 -11.41 2.58 9.07
CA LYS A 76 -11.87 1.89 7.85
C LYS A 76 -11.95 0.37 8.04
N VAL A 77 -10.94 -0.22 8.69
CA VAL A 77 -10.94 -1.65 9.02
C VAL A 77 -12.08 -1.99 9.98
N ALA A 78 -12.24 -1.23 11.06
CA ALA A 78 -13.33 -1.41 12.01
C ALA A 78 -14.70 -1.31 11.31
N ARG A 79 -14.89 -0.32 10.43
CA ARG A 79 -16.12 -0.16 9.66
C ARG A 79 -16.37 -1.36 8.73
N ALA A 80 -15.34 -1.90 8.09
CA ALA A 80 -15.47 -3.07 7.23
C ALA A 80 -15.95 -4.30 8.00
N LEU A 81 -15.37 -4.53 9.17
CA LEU A 81 -15.72 -5.65 10.04
C LEU A 81 -17.14 -5.50 10.61
N THR A 82 -17.49 -4.31 11.11
CA THR A 82 -18.79 -4.06 11.75
C THR A 82 -19.95 -4.03 10.76
N GLU A 83 -19.75 -3.46 9.57
CA GLU A 83 -20.81 -3.33 8.55
C GLU A 83 -20.84 -4.55 7.59
N GLY A 84 -19.90 -5.48 7.72
CA GLY A 84 -19.80 -6.64 6.83
C GLY A 84 -19.48 -6.26 5.38
N LYS A 85 -18.60 -5.26 5.18
CA LYS A 85 -18.23 -4.71 3.88
C LYS A 85 -16.88 -5.25 3.41
N ASP A 86 -16.76 -5.44 2.09
CA ASP A 86 -15.47 -5.74 1.46
C ASP A 86 -14.48 -4.59 1.69
N LEU A 87 -13.22 -4.94 1.93
CA LEU A 87 -12.10 -4.02 2.09
C LEU A 87 -11.19 -4.11 0.86
N MET A 88 -11.08 -3.04 0.08
CA MET A 88 -10.26 -2.98 -1.12
C MET A 88 -9.03 -2.12 -0.88
N ILE A 89 -7.83 -2.67 -1.13
CA ILE A 89 -6.57 -1.93 -1.03
C ILE A 89 -6.29 -1.26 -2.38
N ARG A 90 -6.49 0.05 -2.46
CA ARG A 90 -6.31 0.81 -3.71
C ARG A 90 -6.22 2.31 -3.47
N GLY A 91 -5.52 3.03 -4.34
CA GLY A 91 -5.42 4.48 -4.30
C GLY A 91 -4.67 5.03 -3.08
N GLY A 92 -4.86 6.33 -2.82
CA GLY A 92 -4.12 7.08 -1.81
C GLY A 92 -3.07 8.02 -2.42
N LYS A 93 -2.22 8.60 -1.57
CA LYS A 93 -1.11 9.46 -2.01
C LYS A 93 0.21 8.83 -1.61
N PHE A 94 0.72 7.96 -2.46
CA PHE A 94 1.93 7.20 -2.18
C PHE A 94 2.96 7.33 -3.30
N HIS A 95 4.17 6.87 -3.01
CA HIS A 95 5.19 6.55 -3.98
C HIS A 95 6.03 5.38 -3.44
N PHE A 96 6.56 4.58 -4.35
CA PHE A 96 7.62 3.63 -4.11
C PHE A 96 8.96 4.26 -4.49
N GLU A 97 10.07 3.67 -4.03
CA GLU A 97 11.40 3.99 -4.51
C GLU A 97 11.49 3.85 -6.04
N GLU A 98 12.22 4.72 -6.73
CA GLU A 98 12.30 4.71 -8.20
C GLU A 98 12.95 3.45 -8.76
N SER A 99 13.82 2.82 -7.97
CA SER A 99 14.51 1.56 -8.30
C SER A 99 13.62 0.32 -8.22
N ARG A 100 12.35 0.45 -7.81
CA ARG A 100 11.43 -0.66 -7.62
C ARG A 100 10.60 -0.99 -8.86
N PHE A 101 10.68 -2.25 -9.28
CA PHE A 101 9.99 -2.79 -10.45
C PHE A 101 9.14 -4.01 -10.10
N TYR A 102 8.11 -4.23 -10.92
CA TYR A 102 7.23 -5.40 -10.90
C TYR A 102 7.36 -6.16 -12.21
N CYS A 103 7.67 -7.45 -12.18
CA CYS A 103 7.72 -8.27 -13.39
C CYS A 103 6.31 -8.73 -13.75
N LEU A 104 5.87 -8.48 -14.99
CA LEU A 104 4.56 -8.91 -15.47
C LEU A 104 4.52 -10.41 -15.78
N SER A 105 5.67 -11.02 -16.10
CA SER A 105 5.76 -12.45 -16.44
C SER A 105 5.80 -13.35 -15.20
N CYS A 106 6.69 -13.07 -14.22
CA CYS A 106 6.81 -13.89 -13.01
C CYS A 106 6.11 -13.33 -11.76
N LYS A 107 5.55 -12.11 -11.83
CA LYS A 107 4.81 -11.44 -10.76
C LYS A 107 5.64 -11.09 -9.52
N GLU A 108 6.96 -11.06 -9.64
CA GLU A 108 7.86 -10.73 -8.54
C GLU A 108 8.18 -9.23 -8.46
N ASN A 109 8.35 -8.71 -7.24
CA ASN A 109 8.82 -7.35 -6.99
C ASN A 109 10.34 -7.37 -6.78
N PHE A 110 11.06 -6.47 -7.42
CA PHE A 110 12.52 -6.45 -7.33
C PHE A 110 13.08 -5.03 -7.49
N ASN A 111 14.34 -4.86 -7.09
CA ASN A 111 15.07 -3.61 -7.22
C ASN A 111 16.05 -3.70 -8.40
N LEU A 112 16.08 -2.68 -9.24
CA LEU A 112 17.11 -2.47 -10.25
C LEU A 112 17.90 -1.20 -9.94
N PRO A 113 19.23 -1.28 -9.79
CA PRO A 113 20.09 -0.11 -9.67
C PRO A 113 19.99 0.80 -10.91
N ALA A 114 20.27 2.09 -10.73
CA ALA A 114 20.34 3.02 -11.85
C ALA A 114 21.41 2.56 -12.86
N GLY A 115 21.04 2.47 -14.14
CA GLY A 115 21.93 2.05 -15.22
C GLY A 115 22.03 0.54 -15.47
N SER A 116 21.30 -0.30 -14.75
CA SER A 116 21.22 -1.74 -15.07
C SER A 116 20.29 -2.03 -16.25
N ASP A 117 20.52 -3.14 -16.94
CA ASP A 117 19.60 -3.65 -17.95
C ASP A 117 18.19 -3.85 -17.36
N LYS A 118 17.17 -3.36 -18.06
CA LYS A 118 15.75 -3.47 -17.67
C LYS A 118 15.23 -4.89 -17.85
N LYS A 119 15.73 -5.83 -17.06
CA LYS A 119 15.30 -7.23 -17.04
C LYS A 119 15.03 -7.70 -15.63
N CYS A 120 14.10 -8.64 -15.50
CA CYS A 120 13.83 -9.28 -14.23
C CYS A 120 15.01 -10.18 -13.82
N PRO A 121 15.58 -10.04 -12.62
CA PRO A 121 16.68 -10.88 -12.15
C PRO A 121 16.24 -12.34 -11.86
N VAL A 122 14.94 -12.59 -11.76
CA VAL A 122 14.38 -13.91 -11.44
C VAL A 122 14.09 -14.73 -12.70
N CYS A 123 13.46 -14.12 -13.71
CA CYS A 123 13.01 -14.82 -14.92
C CYS A 123 13.63 -14.30 -16.23
N ASN A 124 14.49 -13.28 -16.15
CA ASN A 124 15.14 -12.63 -17.30
C ASN A 124 14.17 -11.99 -18.32
N SER A 125 12.89 -11.85 -17.98
CA SER A 125 11.89 -11.16 -18.81
C SER A 125 12.18 -9.66 -18.90
N SER A 126 11.93 -9.08 -20.07
CA SER A 126 11.91 -7.64 -20.32
C SER A 126 10.55 -6.98 -20.03
N GLU A 127 9.52 -7.77 -19.73
CA GLU A 127 8.18 -7.28 -19.38
C GLU A 127 8.14 -6.86 -17.91
N ILE A 128 8.70 -5.69 -17.63
CA ILE A 128 8.78 -5.13 -16.28
C ILE A 128 8.11 -3.75 -16.26
N ALA A 129 7.36 -3.46 -15.21
CA ALA A 129 6.71 -2.17 -14.99
C ALA A 129 7.30 -1.51 -13.74
N SER A 130 7.37 -0.18 -13.70
CA SER A 130 7.67 0.50 -12.45
C SER A 130 6.55 0.24 -11.45
N LEU A 131 6.90 -0.01 -10.18
CA LEU A 131 5.91 -0.19 -9.11
C LEU A 131 5.01 1.05 -8.94
N ASN A 132 5.56 2.24 -9.17
CA ASN A 132 4.79 3.48 -9.17
C ASN A 132 3.71 3.50 -10.26
N GLU A 133 4.06 3.11 -11.49
CA GLU A 133 3.11 3.06 -12.61
C GLU A 133 2.04 1.98 -12.43
N TYR A 134 2.44 0.82 -11.88
CA TYR A 134 1.53 -0.30 -11.67
C TYR A 134 0.42 0.03 -10.65
N TYR A 135 0.76 0.72 -9.56
CA TYR A 135 -0.20 1.07 -8.51
C TYR A 135 -0.89 2.43 -8.70
N SER A 136 -0.44 3.26 -9.65
CA SER A 136 -1.07 4.56 -9.95
C SER A 136 -2.32 4.45 -10.85
N LYS A 137 -2.60 3.27 -11.41
CA LYS A 137 -3.79 2.96 -12.22
C LYS A 137 -4.92 2.40 -11.36
#